data_AF-A0A6A8LX50-F1
#
_entry.id   AF-A0A6A8LX50-F1
#
_cell.length_a   1.000
_cell.length_b   1.000
_cell.length_c   1.000
_cell.angle_alpha   90.00
_cell.angle_beta   90.00
_cell.angle_gamma   90.00
#
_symmetry.space_group_name_H-M   'P 1'
#
loop_
_entity.id
_entity.type
_entity.pdbx_description
1 polymer ?
#
loop_
_entity_poly.entity_id
_entity_poly.type
_entity_poly.pdbx_seq_one_letter_code
_entity_poly.pdbx_strand_id
1 'polypeptide(L)'
;IFPDGVNVSFVEILEPGKIFVRTFERGVGFTNACGTAMSASSLMYVLLHSDQIDFEKLITVINPGGMVRTMVHKRENGDYWMSLIGNATEVAKVNIS
;
A
#
# COMPACT_ATOMS: atom_id res chain seq x y z
N ILE A 1 5.65 -0.04 -23.58
CA ILE A 1 5.30 0.34 -22.20
C ILE A 1 5.03 -0.97 -21.45
N PHE A 2 5.81 -1.26 -20.38
CA PHE A 2 5.79 -2.48 -19.53
C PHE A 2 5.82 -3.86 -20.23
N PRO A 3 6.96 -4.30 -20.82
CA PRO A 3 7.07 -5.62 -21.48
C PRO A 3 6.90 -6.80 -20.51
N ASP A 4 7.30 -6.64 -19.25
CA ASP A 4 7.16 -7.66 -18.21
C ASP A 4 5.83 -7.59 -17.48
N GLY A 5 4.92 -6.70 -17.90
CA GLY A 5 3.67 -6.35 -17.22
C GLY A 5 3.87 -5.50 -15.96
N VAL A 6 2.77 -5.13 -15.30
CA VAL A 6 2.79 -4.25 -14.12
C VAL A 6 1.59 -4.54 -13.21
N ASN A 7 1.74 -4.24 -11.92
CA ASN A 7 0.60 -4.17 -11.01
C ASN A 7 -0.07 -2.80 -11.16
N VAL A 8 -1.39 -2.78 -11.27
CA VAL A 8 -2.16 -1.53 -11.39
C VAL A 8 -2.99 -1.35 -10.13
N SER A 9 -2.74 -0.25 -9.41
CA SER A 9 -3.47 0.09 -8.19
C SER A 9 -4.37 1.29 -8.41
N PHE A 10 -5.64 1.12 -8.05
CA PHE A 10 -6.64 2.18 -8.04
C PHE A 10 -6.76 2.70 -6.60
N VAL A 11 -6.63 4.01 -6.43
CA VAL A 11 -6.60 4.66 -5.12
C VAL A 11 -7.76 5.64 -5.02
N GLU A 12 -8.53 5.53 -3.95
CA GLU A 12 -9.59 6.46 -3.58
C GLU A 12 -9.22 7.10 -2.25
N ILE A 13 -9.24 8.44 -2.19
CA ILE A 13 -9.07 9.17 -0.93
C ILE A 13 -10.42 9.23 -0.24
N LEU A 14 -10.52 8.59 0.92
CA LEU A 14 -11.77 8.53 1.67
C LEU A 14 -11.93 9.76 2.60
N GLU A 15 -10.84 10.14 3.25
CA GLU A 15 -10.70 11.31 4.13
C GLU A 15 -9.20 11.60 4.33
N PRO A 16 -8.79 12.78 4.83
CA PRO A 16 -7.38 13.06 5.10
C PRO A 16 -6.71 11.98 5.96
N GLY A 17 -5.62 11.40 5.45
CA GLY A 17 -4.91 10.31 6.12
C GLY A 17 -5.53 8.92 5.98
N LYS A 18 -6.54 8.75 5.12
CA LYS A 18 -7.18 7.45 4.88
C LYS A 18 -7.52 7.24 3.40
N ILE A 19 -7.00 6.15 2.86
CA ILE A 19 -7.19 5.79 1.46
C ILE A 19 -7.70 4.35 1.33
N PHE A 20 -8.48 4.10 0.28
CA PHE A 20 -8.81 2.77 -0.19
C PHE A 20 -7.95 2.41 -1.40
N VAL A 21 -7.43 1.18 -1.44
CA VAL A 21 -6.56 0.68 -2.50
C VAL A 21 -7.08 -0.65 -3.03
N ARG A 22 -7.27 -0.74 -4.34
CA ARG A 22 -7.59 -1.98 -5.04
C ARG A 22 -6.55 -2.26 -6.12
N THR A 23 -5.96 -3.46 -6.11
CA THR A 23 -4.86 -3.79 -7.00
C THR A 23 -5.24 -4.91 -7.95
N PHE A 24 -4.97 -4.69 -9.24
CA PHE A 24 -4.90 -5.73 -10.26
C PHE A 24 -3.44 -6.17 -10.37
N GLU A 25 -3.14 -7.35 -9.84
CA GLU A 25 -1.80 -7.92 -9.86
C GLU A 25 -1.52 -8.68 -11.14
N ARG A 26 -0.35 -8.43 -11.70
CA ARG A 26 0.12 -9.10 -12.90
C ARG A 26 0.12 -10.62 -12.71
N GLY A 27 -0.53 -11.32 -13.62
CA GLY A 27 -0.59 -12.79 -13.61
C GLY A 27 -1.56 -13.38 -12.58
N VAL A 28 -2.28 -12.55 -11.82
CA VAL A 28 -3.23 -13.01 -10.78
C VAL A 28 -4.62 -12.40 -10.98
N GLY A 29 -4.70 -11.10 -11.27
CA GLY A 29 -5.97 -10.36 -11.33
C GLY A 29 -6.22 -9.56 -10.06
N PHE A 30 -7.49 -9.35 -9.70
CA PHE A 30 -7.82 -8.62 -8.46
C PHE A 30 -7.48 -9.45 -7.23
N THR A 31 -6.55 -8.96 -6.41
CA THR A 31 -6.19 -9.55 -5.12
C THR A 31 -6.83 -8.79 -3.97
N ASN A 32 -7.06 -9.49 -2.86
CA ASN A 32 -7.66 -8.87 -1.67
C ASN A 32 -6.66 -7.97 -0.94
N ALA A 33 -5.37 -8.30 -1.00
CA ALA A 33 -4.32 -7.50 -0.37
C ALA A 33 -2.99 -7.62 -1.11
N CYS A 34 -2.25 -6.52 -1.16
CA CYS A 34 -0.91 -6.44 -1.73
C CYS A 34 -0.12 -5.36 -0.97
N GLY A 35 0.79 -5.77 -0.08
CA GLY A 35 1.50 -4.84 0.81
C GLY A 35 2.35 -3.81 0.06
N THR A 36 3.03 -4.23 -1.01
CA THR A 36 3.85 -3.34 -1.84
C THR A 36 3.01 -2.29 -2.56
N ALA A 37 1.85 -2.68 -3.09
CA ALA A 37 0.92 -1.75 -3.72
C ALA A 37 0.36 -0.73 -2.71
N MET A 38 0.05 -1.17 -1.49
CA MET A 38 -0.39 -0.28 -0.42
C MET A 38 0.68 0.75 -0.06
N SER A 39 1.94 0.33 0.11
CA SER A 39 3.06 1.24 0.37
C SER A 39 3.32 2.23 -0.77
N ALA A 40 3.29 1.76 -2.02
CA ALA A 40 3.47 2.62 -3.19
C ALA A 40 2.33 3.66 -3.32
N SER A 41 1.09 3.23 -3.08
CA SER A 41 -0.09 4.11 -3.10
C SER A 41 0.02 5.19 -2.03
N SER A 42 0.50 4.86 -0.82
CA SER A 42 0.71 5.83 0.25
C SER A 42 1.78 6.87 -0.09
N LEU A 43 2.89 6.47 -0.73
CA LEU A 43 3.90 7.43 -1.20
C LEU A 43 3.29 8.40 -2.23
N MET A 44 2.55 7.88 -3.21
CA MET A 44 1.88 8.73 -4.21
C MET A 44 0.85 9.65 -3.57
N TYR A 45 0.08 9.18 -2.59
CA TYR A 45 -0.87 10.00 -1.85
C TYR A 45 -0.20 11.20 -1.18
N VAL A 46 0.89 10.99 -0.43
CA VAL A 46 1.63 12.08 0.24
C VAL A 46 2.25 13.05 -0.77
N LEU A 47 2.78 12.56 -1.89
CA LEU A 47 3.42 13.42 -2.89
C LEU A 47 2.41 14.25 -3.70
N LEU A 48 1.23 13.71 -3.98
CA LEU A 48 0.22 14.37 -4.81
C LEU A 48 -0.77 15.22 -3.99
N HIS A 49 -0.93 14.92 -2.69
CA HIS A 49 -1.89 15.57 -1.79
C HIS A 49 -1.20 16.07 -0.51
N SER A 50 -0.07 16.76 -0.69
CA SER A 50 0.70 17.34 0.42
C SER A 50 -0.06 18.41 1.21
N ASP A 51 -1.19 18.90 0.69
CA ASP A 51 -2.14 19.77 1.39
C ASP A 51 -3.00 19.01 2.42
N GLN A 52 -3.10 17.69 2.31
CA GLN A 52 -3.94 16.85 3.18
C GLN A 52 -3.13 16.03 4.18
N ILE A 53 -1.88 15.69 3.84
CA ILE A 53 -1.03 14.88 4.71
C ILE A 53 0.46 15.15 4.49
N ASP A 54 1.19 15.20 5.60
CA ASP A 54 2.64 15.33 5.61
C ASP A 54 3.34 13.96 5.60
N PHE A 55 4.64 13.99 5.28
CA PHE A 55 5.55 12.90 5.63
C PHE A 55 5.55 12.63 7.15
N GLU A 56 6.00 11.44 7.55
CA GLU A 56 6.08 11.02 8.96
C GLU A 56 4.72 10.94 9.67
N LYS A 57 3.62 10.96 8.92
CA LYS A 57 2.26 10.73 9.43
C LYS A 57 1.78 9.33 9.09
N LEU A 58 1.00 8.76 10.01
CA LEU A 58 0.33 7.49 9.78
C LEU A 58 -0.82 7.67 8.80
N ILE A 59 -0.85 6.81 7.79
CA ILE A 59 -1.91 6.69 6.79
C ILE A 59 -2.63 5.36 7.04
N THR A 60 -3.95 5.41 7.12
CA THR A 60 -4.79 4.22 7.15
C THR A 60 -5.07 3.78 5.72
N VAL A 61 -4.65 2.57 5.36
CA VAL A 61 -4.85 2.03 4.01
C VAL A 61 -5.79 0.84 4.09
N ILE A 62 -6.94 0.94 3.44
CA ILE A 62 -7.99 -0.08 3.41
C ILE A 62 -7.95 -0.79 2.05
N ASN A 63 -8.16 -2.10 2.04
CA ASN A 63 -8.34 -2.91 0.83
C ASN A 63 -9.41 -3.99 1.08
N PRO A 64 -9.79 -4.80 0.08
CA PRO A 64 -10.78 -5.87 0.29
C PRO A 64 -10.37 -6.91 1.35
N GLY A 65 -9.07 -7.10 1.59
CA GLY A 65 -8.52 -8.04 2.57
C GLY A 65 -8.42 -7.50 3.99
N GLY A 66 -8.72 -6.22 4.23
CA GLY A 66 -8.67 -5.59 5.54
C GLY A 66 -7.97 -4.23 5.53
N MET A 67 -7.20 -3.96 6.58
CA MET A 67 -6.58 -2.67 6.81
C MET A 67 -5.13 -2.84 7.28
N VAL A 68 -4.25 -1.96 6.79
CA VAL A 68 -2.91 -1.77 7.30
C VAL A 68 -2.69 -0.29 7.59
N ARG A 69 -1.65 0.01 8.37
CA ARG A 69 -1.14 1.38 8.52
C ARG A 69 0.19 1.50 7.79
N THR A 70 0.37 2.60 7.08
CA THR A 70 1.65 2.93 6.44
C THR A 70 2.14 4.28 6.93
N MET A 71 3.45 4.49 6.89
CA MET A 71 4.06 5.81 7.10
C MET A 71 5.09 6.03 6.01
N VAL A 72 5.05 7.20 5.38
CA VAL A 72 5.98 7.60 4.33
C VAL A 72 7.05 8.47 4.95
N HIS A 73 8.30 8.06 4.75
CA HIS A 73 9.47 8.74 5.26
C HIS A 73 10.25 9.39 4.13
N LYS A 74 10.85 10.54 4.42
CA LYS A 74 11.76 11.24 3.49
C LYS A 74 13.12 11.44 4.13
N ARG A 75 14.17 10.92 3.49
CA ARG A 75 15.55 11.13 3.90
C ARG A 75 16.06 12.49 3.40
N GLU A 76 17.12 13.00 4.03
CA GLU A 76 17.78 14.25 3.63
C GLU A 76 18.35 14.19 2.20
N ASN A 77 18.78 13.02 1.75
CA ASN A 77 19.29 12.80 0.40
C ASN A 77 18.19 12.76 -0.68
N GLY A 78 16.91 12.93 -0.30
CA GLY A 78 15.76 12.92 -1.19
C GLY A 78 15.09 11.56 -1.37
N ASP A 79 15.68 10.48 -0.85
CA ASP A 79 15.10 9.14 -0.96
C ASP A 79 13.87 8.97 -0.06
N TYR A 80 12.94 8.13 -0.53
CA TYR A 80 11.76 7.74 0.22
C TYR A 80 11.87 6.30 0.70
N TRP A 81 11.31 6.04 1.89
CA TRP A 81 11.06 4.68 2.35
C TRP A 81 9.77 4.63 3.14
N MET A 82 9.21 3.44 3.32
CA MET A 82 7.90 3.28 3.94
C MET A 82 7.94 2.25 5.05
N SER A 83 7.30 2.56 6.16
CA SER A 83 6.91 1.58 7.17
C SER A 83 5.53 1.04 6.82
N LEU A 84 5.33 -0.28 6.93
CA LEU A 84 4.02 -0.92 6.81
C LEU A 84 3.76 -1.76 8.06
N ILE A 85 2.59 -1.55 8.66
CA ILE A 85 2.15 -2.20 9.90
C ILE A 85 0.83 -2.90 9.58
N GLY A 86 0.84 -4.22 9.64
CA GLY A 86 -0.34 -5.06 9.42
C GLY A 86 -0.30 -6.30 10.32
N ASN A 87 -1.44 -6.96 10.46
CA ASN A 87 -1.53 -8.21 11.20
C ASN A 87 -1.03 -9.37 10.34
N ALA A 88 -0.41 -10.36 10.98
CA ALA A 88 -0.13 -11.67 10.41
C ALA A 88 -0.76 -12.71 11.32
N THR A 89 -1.48 -13.67 10.75
CA THR A 89 -2.18 -14.72 11.49
C THR A 89 -1.81 -16.08 10.92
N GLU A 90 -1.29 -16.96 11.78
CA GLU A 90 -1.10 -18.36 11.43
C GLU A 90 -2.44 -19.09 11.50
N VAL A 91 -2.88 -19.66 10.38
CA VAL A 91 -4.18 -20.34 10.28
C VAL A 91 -4.08 -21.86 10.41
N ALA A 92 -2.97 -22.45 9.96
CA ALA A 92 -2.72 -23.88 9.99
C ALA A 92 -1.24 -24.18 9.76
N LYS A 93 -0.79 -25.33 10.27
CA LYS A 93 0.50 -25.93 9.95
C LYS A 93 0.26 -27.30 9.32
N VAL A 94 0.80 -27.51 8.11
CA VAL A 94 0.55 -28.71 7.29
C VAL A 94 1.88 -29.29 6.82
N ASN A 95 2.00 -30.62 6.77
CA ASN A 95 3.11 -31.30 6.15
C ASN A 95 2.74 -31.66 4.70
N ILE A 96 3.54 -31.24 3.73
CA ILE A 96 3.34 -31.54 2.32
C ILE A 96 4.31 -32.67 1.93
N SER A 97 3.78 -33.73 1.30
CA SER A 97 4.52 -34.90 0.79
C SER A 97 5.16 -34.65 -0.57
#